data_AF-A0A4U6CRZ4-F1
#
_entry.id   AF-A0A4U6CRZ4-F1
#
_cell.length_a   1.000
_cell.length_b   1.000
_cell.length_c   1.000
_cell.angle_alpha   90.00
_cell.angle_beta   90.00
_cell.angle_gamma   90.00
#
_symmetry.space_group_name_H-M   'P 1'
#
loop_
_entity.id
_entity.type
_entity.pdbx_description
1 polymer ?
#
loop_
_entity_poly.entity_id
_entity_poly.type
_entity_poly.pdbx_seq_one_letter_code
_entity_poly.pdbx_strand_id
1 'polypeptide(L)' 'MFTNREKEIIILISKGLTSIEIAEVLFISIETVKTHRKNIKQKINLEEVDSGSLLKFAINFAIKRDENTH' A
#
# COMPACT_ATOMS: atom_id res chain seq x y z
N MET A 1 6.36 10.63 -5.30
CA MET A 1 5.61 11.15 -4.13
C MET A 1 4.25 10.46 -4.05
N PHE A 2 3.88 9.89 -2.90
CA PHE A 2 2.59 9.23 -2.69
C PHE A 2 1.54 10.21 -2.16
N THR A 3 0.29 10.05 -2.58
CA THR A 3 -0.85 10.78 -2.01
C THR A 3 -1.19 10.25 -0.62
N ASN A 4 -1.99 11.00 0.14
CA ASN A 4 -2.42 10.55 1.48
C ASN A 4 -3.19 9.23 1.42
N ARG A 5 -4.05 9.04 0.40
CA ARG A 5 -4.76 7.77 0.17
C ARG A 5 -3.83 6.62 -0.18
N GLU A 6 -2.83 6.84 -1.02
CA GLU A 6 -1.83 5.81 -1.32
C GLU A 6 -1.03 5.43 -0.08
N LYS A 7 -0.66 6.39 0.77
CA LYS A 7 0.03 6.11 2.05
C LYS A 7 -0.84 5.29 3.00
N GLU A 8 -2.12 5.62 3.14
CA GLU A 8 -3.06 4.80 3.93
C GLU A 8 -3.13 3.37 3.41
N ILE A 9 -3.28 3.20 2.10
CA ILE A 9 -3.33 1.87 1.48
C ILE A 9 -2.03 1.10 1.72
N ILE A 10 -0.86 1.75 1.61
CA ILE A 10 0.44 1.14 1.92
C ILE A 10 0.49 0.68 3.38
N ILE A 11 0.02 1.49 4.33
CA ILE A 11 -0.01 1.13 5.77
C ILE A 11 -0.96 -0.04 6.02
N LEU A 12 -2.11 -0.10 5.35
CA LEU A 12 -3.03 -1.23 5.52
C LEU A 12 -2.45 -2.51 4.89
N ILE A 13 -1.75 -2.40 3.76
CA ILE A 13 -1.01 -3.52 3.17
C ILE A 13 0.07 -4.03 4.13
N SER A 14 0.82 -3.14 4.80
CA SER A 14 1.88 -3.56 5.72
C SER A 14 1.35 -4.36 6.92
N LYS A 15 0.08 -4.17 7.28
CA LYS A 15 -0.64 -4.96 8.29
C LYS A 15 -1.11 -6.33 7.79
N GLY A 16 -0.87 -6.67 6.52
CA GLY A 16 -1.29 -7.93 5.91
C GLY A 16 -2.73 -7.93 5.38
N LEU A 17 -3.40 -6.77 5.33
CA LEU A 17 -4.79 -6.68 4.88
C LEU A 17 -4.92 -6.92 3.37
N THR A 18 -5.95 -7.68 3.00
CA THR A 18 -6.32 -7.95 1.61
C THR A 18 -6.98 -6.73 0.95
N SER A 19 -7.08 -6.70 -0.38
CA SER A 19 -7.77 -5.61 -1.08
C SER A 19 -9.24 -5.47 -0.68
N ILE A 20 -9.86 -6.56 -0.21
CA ILE A 20 -11.25 -6.58 0.25
C ILE A 20 -11.33 -5.87 1.60
N GLU A 21 -10.52 -6.28 2.57
CA GLU A 21 -10.51 -5.64 3.89
C GLU A 21 -10.10 -4.16 3.81
N ILE A 22 -9.15 -3.81 2.93
CA ILE A 22 -8.77 -2.42 2.70
C ILE A 22 -9.95 -1.61 2.13
N ALA A 23 -10.72 -2.20 1.22
CA ALA A 23 -11.89 -1.56 0.63
C ALA A 23 -12.96 -1.28 1.70
N GLU A 24 -13.18 -2.23 2.61
CA GLU A 24 -14.09 -2.07 3.75
C GLU A 24 -13.61 -1.00 4.73
N VAL A 25 -12.33 -1.04 5.13
CA VAL A 25 -11.75 -0.06 6.07
C VAL A 25 -11.78 1.36 5.53
N LEU A 26 -11.53 1.53 4.22
CA LEU A 26 -11.50 2.85 3.57
C LEU A 26 -12.86 3.28 3.01
N PHE A 27 -13.90 2.45 3.14
CA PHE A 27 -15.24 2.67 2.58
C PHE A 27 -15.21 3.03 1.07
N ILE A 28 -14.40 2.30 0.30
CA ILE A 28 -14.27 2.46 -1.17
C ILE A 28 -14.40 1.12 -1.89
N SER A 29 -14.59 1.14 -3.21
CA SER A 29 -14.66 -0.09 -4.00
C SER A 29 -13.32 -0.82 -4.06
N ILE A 30 -13.37 -2.17 -4.08
CA ILE A 30 -12.19 -3.03 -4.26
C ILE A 30 -11.42 -2.66 -5.55
N GLU A 31 -12.14 -2.26 -6.60
CA GLU A 31 -11.55 -1.82 -7.87
C GLU A 31 -10.73 -0.52 -7.73
N THR A 32 -11.22 0.41 -6.89
CA THR A 32 -10.49 1.63 -6.53
C THR A 32 -9.21 1.28 -5.77
N VAL A 33 -9.26 0.32 -4.83
CA VAL A 33 -8.07 -0.18 -4.12
C VAL A 33 -7.07 -0.81 -5.09
N LYS A 34 -7.53 -1.63 -6.05
CA LYS A 34 -6.68 -2.23 -7.09
C LYS A 34 -6.00 -1.17 -7.95
N THR A 35 -6.73 -0.13 -8.35
CA THR A 35 -6.20 1.01 -9.10
C THR A 35 -5.12 1.75 -8.31
N HIS A 36 -5.36 2.04 -7.04
CA HIS A 36 -4.35 2.64 -6.18
C HIS A 36 -3.12 1.75 -6.02
N ARG A 37 -3.29 0.44 -5.80
CA ARG A 37 -2.17 -0.52 -5.76
C ARG A 37 -1.35 -0.51 -7.05
N LYS A 38 -2.00 -0.43 -8.22
CA LYS A 38 -1.31 -0.30 -9.51
C LYS A 38 -0.51 1.00 -9.61
N ASN A 39 -1.11 2.13 -9.23
CA ASN A 39 -0.42 3.43 -9.23
C ASN A 39 0.77 3.45 -8.26
N ILE A 40 0.63 2.82 -7.08
CA ILE A 40 1.72 2.67 -6.11
C ILE A 40 2.86 1.86 -6.74
N LYS A 41 2.57 0.71 -7.37
CA LYS A 41 3.56 -0.13 -8.05
C LYS A 41 4.31 0.62 -9.14
N GLN A 42 3.59 1.39 -9.96
CA GLN A 42 4.18 2.24 -11.00
C GLN A 42 5.11 3.30 -10.39
N LYS A 43 4.71 3.94 -9.29
CA LYS A 43 5.53 4.96 -8.61
C LYS A 43 6.84 4.44 -8.02
N ILE A 44 6.90 3.15 -7.69
CA ILE A 44 8.11 2.49 -7.17
C ILE A 44 8.88 1.74 -8.26
N ASN A 45 8.50 1.89 -9.54
CA ASN A 45 9.07 1.16 -10.67
C ASN A 45 9.19 -0.34 -10.41
N LEU A 46 8.25 -0.93 -9.65
CA LEU A 46 8.13 -2.37 -9.55
C LEU A 46 7.32 -2.82 -10.75
N GLU A 47 7.99 -2.91 -11.90
CA GLU A 47 7.42 -3.50 -13.11
C GLU A 47 7.07 -4.97 -12.81
N GLU A 48 5.77 -5.27 -12.84
CA GLU A 48 5.17 -6.61 -12.74
C GLU A 48 5.57 -7.52 -11.57
N VAL A 49 6.18 -6.97 -10.50
CA VAL A 49 6.55 -7.84 -9.37
C VAL A 49 5.33 -8.16 -8.51
N ASP A 50 5.22 -9.45 -8.23
CA ASP A 50 4.20 -10.20 -7.50
C ASP A 50 3.58 -9.48 -6.27
N SER A 51 2.40 -9.91 -5.82
CA SER A 51 1.72 -9.35 -4.65
C SER A 51 2.61 -9.32 -3.40
N GLY A 52 3.55 -10.27 -3.28
CA GLY A 52 4.55 -10.33 -2.21
C GLY A 52 5.52 -9.15 -2.18
N SER A 53 5.88 -8.57 -3.33
CA SER A 53 6.86 -7.47 -3.40
C SER A 53 6.27 -6.15 -2.91
N LEU A 54 4.99 -5.90 -3.20
CA LEU A 54 4.28 -4.74 -2.66
C LEU A 54 4.11 -4.84 -1.14
N LEU A 55 3.84 -6.04 -0.62
CA LEU A 55 3.76 -6.28 0.82
C LEU A 55 5.10 -6.02 1.51
N LYS A 56 6.21 -6.55 0.98
CA LYS A 56 7.55 -6.30 1.52
C LYS A 56 7.91 -4.81 1.51
N PHE A 57 7.59 -4.11 0.42
CA PHE A 57 7.74 -2.66 0.35
C PHE A 57 6.92 -1.95 1.43
N ALA A 58 5.65 -2.33 1.60
CA ALA A 58 4.77 -1.73 2.58
C ALA A 58 5.27 -1.92 4.02
N ILE A 59 5.76 -3.12 4.37
CA ILE A 59 6.37 -3.41 5.66
C ILE A 59 7.59 -2.52 5.90
N ASN A 60 8.51 -2.45 4.94
CA ASN A 60 9.69 -1.59 5.04
C ASN A 60 9.32 -0.09 5.13
N PHE A 61 8.28 0.33 4.41
CA PHE A 61 7.77 1.70 4.47
C PHE A 61 7.19 2.04 5.85
N ALA A 62 6.49 1.10 6.48
CA ALA A 62 5.97 1.27 7.83
C ALA A 62 7.11 1.35 8.86
N ILE A 63 8.08 0.43 8.82
CA ILE A 63 9.24 0.42 9.74
C ILE A 63 10.00 1.75 9.68
N LYS A 64 10.33 2.24 8.49
CA LYS A 64 11.03 3.53 8.32
C LYS A 64 10.23 4.72 8.84
N ARG A 65 8.91 4.61 8.99
CA ARG A 65 8.06 5.67 9.49
C ARG A 65 8.13 5.76 11.02
N ASP A 66 8.16 4.62 11.71
CA ASP A 66 8.33 4.56 13.17
C ASP A 66 9.72 5.06 13.60
N GLU A 67 10.76 4.80 12.81
CA GLU A 67 12.14 5.26 13.05
C GLU A 67 12.34 6.79 12.95
N ASN A 68 11.38 7.54 12.39
CA ASN A 68 11.44 9.01 12.31
C ASN A 68 10.70 9.71 13.48
N THR A 69 10.46 8.99 14.59
CA THR A 69 9.88 9.55 15.82
C THR A 69 10.97 9.82 16.87
N HIS A 70 12.11 10.38 16.45
CA HIS A 70 13.16 10.90 17.35
C HIS A 70 13.42 12.37 17.06
#